data_AF-A0AAV4ESJ7-F1
#
_entry.id   AF-A0AAV4ESJ7-F1
#
_cell.length_a   1.000
_cell.length_b   1.000
_cell.length_c   1.000
_cell.angle_alpha   90.00
_cell.angle_beta   90.00
_cell.angle_gamma   90.00
#
_symmetry.space_group_name_H-M   'P 1'
#
loop_
_entity.id
_entity.type
_entity.pdbx_description
1 polymer ?
#
loop_
_entity_poly.entity_id
_entity_poly.type
_entity_poly.pdbx_seq_one_letter_code
_entity_poly.pdbx_strand_id
1 'polypeptide(L)'
;MTRTYPGEDIGSDHDLVLATFKVKLNSKRKAKSPRLHFDLEKLKNPSISKTFRAQIGGKFAALTLIDNYVNTMANSLKEVLVSTAEEVLGRKRRTIQTWITNEVLDLCD
;
A
#
# COMPACT_ATOMS: atom_id res chain seq x y z
N MET A 1 2.83 31.02 -21.33
CA MET A 1 3.75 31.85 -22.14
C MET A 1 4.90 30.96 -22.53
N THR A 2 5.27 30.95 -23.81
CA THR A 2 6.30 30.06 -24.36
C THR A 2 7.51 30.91 -24.70
N ARG A 3 8.70 30.49 -24.28
CA ARG A 3 9.98 31.18 -24.54
C ARG A 3 10.89 30.20 -25.28
N THR A 4 11.44 30.66 -26.40
CA THR A 4 12.45 29.94 -27.16
C THR A 4 13.82 30.45 -26.75
N TYR A 5 14.75 29.54 -26.51
CA TYR A 5 16.14 29.83 -26.22
C TYR A 5 17.00 29.25 -27.35
N PRO A 6 18.00 30.01 -27.85
CA PRO A 6 18.95 29.47 -28.81
C PRO A 6 19.59 28.21 -28.23
N GLY A 7 19.67 27.14 -29.02
CA GLY A 7 20.37 25.91 -28.62
C GLY A 7 21.85 26.17 -28.32
N GLU A 8 22.45 25.34 -27.45
CA GLU A 8 23.91 25.28 -27.34
C GLU A 8 24.52 24.81 -28.67
N ASP A 9 25.78 25.19 -28.92
CA ASP A 9 26.55 24.85 -30.13
C ASP A 9 26.97 23.36 -30.15
N ILE A 10 25.98 22.46 -30.10
CA ILE A 10 26.12 20.99 -30.14
C ILE A 10 25.82 20.43 -31.54
N GLY A 11 25.78 21.27 -32.57
CA GLY A 11 25.51 20.85 -33.96
C GLY A 11 24.11 20.27 -34.18
N SER A 12 23.21 20.48 -33.23
CA SER A 12 21.79 20.12 -33.31
C SER A 12 21.02 21.34 -33.83
N ASP A 13 20.22 21.17 -34.89
CA ASP A 13 19.38 22.21 -35.49
C ASP A 13 18.11 22.52 -34.68
N HIS A 14 18.09 22.14 -33.40
CA HIS A 14 16.94 22.26 -32.52
C HIS A 14 17.08 23.42 -31.53
N ASP A 15 16.11 24.33 -31.56
CA ASP A 15 15.95 25.37 -30.54
C ASP A 15 15.21 24.83 -29.30
N LEU A 16 15.70 25.19 -28.11
CA LEU A 16 15.06 24.80 -26.86
C LEU A 16 13.81 25.64 -26.63
N VAL A 17 12.65 24.99 -26.58
CA VAL A 17 11.36 25.64 -26.29
C VAL A 17 10.90 25.31 -24.88
N LEU A 18 10.81 26.34 -24.03
CA LEU A 18 10.31 26.25 -22.65
C LEU A 18 8.92 26.87 -22.57
N ALA A 19 7.96 26.07 -22.10
CA ALA A 19 6.60 26.52 -21.86
C ALA A 19 6.23 26.41 -20.38
N THR A 20 5.71 27.50 -19.83
CA THR A 20 5.17 27.52 -18.47
C THR A 20 3.65 27.48 -18.52
N PHE A 21 3.06 26.48 -17.86
CA PHE A 21 1.61 26.30 -17.75
C PHE A 21 1.17 26.46 -16.30
N LYS A 22 0.00 27.08 -16.09
CA LYS A 22 -0.67 27.15 -14.79
C LYS A 22 -1.89 26.24 -14.82
N VAL A 23 -1.85 25.14 -14.07
CA VAL A 23 -2.94 24.16 -14.03
C VAL A 23 -3.73 24.32 -12.74
N LYS A 24 -5.06 24.36 -12.84
CA LYS A 24 -5.95 24.31 -11.68
C LYS A 24 -6.39 22.87 -11.45
N LEU A 25 -5.84 22.24 -10.41
CA LEU A 25 -6.21 20.88 -10.02
C LEU A 25 -7.36 20.91 -9.03
N ASN A 26 -8.46 20.25 -9.37
CA ASN A 26 -9.55 20.01 -8.42
C ASN A 26 -9.37 18.63 -7.77
N SER A 27 -9.17 18.61 -6.45
CA SER A 27 -9.12 17.36 -5.71
C SER A 27 -10.51 16.72 -5.67
N LYS A 28 -10.71 15.65 -6.43
CA LYS A 28 -11.87 14.77 -6.26
C LYS A 28 -11.60 13.85 -5.08
N ARG A 29 -12.35 14.01 -3.99
CA ARG A 29 -12.36 13.03 -2.90
C ARG A 29 -12.92 11.72 -3.47
N LYS A 30 -12.05 10.74 -3.73
CA LYS A 30 -12.51 9.37 -4.01
C LYS A 30 -13.27 8.89 -2.78
N ALA A 31 -14.46 8.29 -2.98
CA ALA A 31 -15.17 7.63 -1.89
C ALA A 31 -14.20 6.67 -1.18
N LYS A 32 -14.21 6.67 0.16
CA LYS A 32 -13.39 5.73 0.92
C LYS A 32 -13.79 4.33 0.47
N SER A 33 -12.84 3.58 -0.10
CA SER A 33 -13.11 2.19 -0.45
C SER A 33 -13.46 1.44 0.84
N PRO A 34 -14.52 0.63 0.88
CA PRO A 34 -14.83 -0.20 2.04
C PRO A 34 -13.78 -1.30 2.26
N ARG A 35 -12.81 -1.44 1.35
CA ARG A 35 -11.76 -2.46 1.42
C ARG A 35 -10.81 -2.17 2.57
N LEU A 36 -10.97 -2.96 3.63
CA LEU A 36 -10.03 -3.08 4.73
C LEU A 36 -8.69 -3.62 4.19
N HIS A 37 -7.60 -2.94 4.48
CA HIS A 37 -6.25 -3.42 4.17
C HIS A 37 -5.52 -3.71 5.48
N PHE A 38 -5.04 -4.93 5.66
CA PHE A 38 -4.18 -5.29 6.78
C PHE A 38 -2.72 -4.93 6.50
N ASP A 39 -1.96 -4.69 7.55
CA ASP A 39 -0.53 -4.40 7.45
C ASP A 39 0.30 -5.69 7.28
N LEU A 40 0.33 -6.21 6.06
CA LEU A 40 1.05 -7.45 5.74
C LEU A 40 2.57 -7.33 5.90
N GLU A 41 3.13 -6.12 5.94
CA GLU A 41 4.56 -5.91 6.15
C GLU A 41 5.01 -6.46 7.51
N LYS A 42 4.11 -6.45 8.50
CA LYS A 42 4.38 -7.03 9.83
C LYS A 42 4.66 -8.53 9.78
N LEU A 43 4.16 -9.25 8.79
CA LEU A 43 4.43 -10.69 8.62
C LEU A 43 5.89 -10.97 8.20
N LYS A 44 6.63 -9.96 7.72
CA LYS A 44 8.07 -10.10 7.49
C LYS A 44 8.85 -10.29 8.80
N ASN A 45 8.29 -9.86 9.93
CA ASN A 45 8.87 -10.13 11.24
C ASN A 45 8.57 -11.58 11.65
N PRO A 46 9.59 -12.44 11.84
CA PRO A 46 9.39 -13.85 12.17
C PRO A 46 8.59 -14.08 13.46
N SER A 47 8.76 -13.21 14.47
CA SER A 47 8.03 -13.30 15.73
C SER A 47 6.54 -13.06 15.54
N ILE A 48 6.17 -12.05 14.74
CA ILE A 48 4.77 -11.73 14.44
C ILE A 48 4.14 -12.81 13.55
N SER A 49 4.90 -13.33 12.58
CA SER A 49 4.44 -14.44 11.74
C SER A 49 4.14 -15.70 12.58
N LYS A 50 5.01 -16.01 13.55
CA LYS A 50 4.82 -17.14 14.46
C LYS A 50 3.59 -16.95 15.35
N THR A 51 3.36 -15.77 15.91
CA THR A 51 2.17 -15.50 16.73
C THR A 51 0.89 -15.58 15.90
N PHE A 52 0.89 -15.00 14.71
CA PHE A 52 -0.23 -15.07 13.78
C PHE A 52 -0.60 -16.53 13.44
N ARG A 53 0.40 -17.35 13.09
CA ARG A 53 0.20 -18.77 12.78
C ARG A 53 -0.32 -19.56 13.98
N ALA A 54 0.20 -19.30 15.19
CA ALA A 54 -0.22 -19.96 16.41
C ALA A 54 -1.69 -19.62 16.76
N GLN A 55 -2.07 -18.35 16.68
CA GLN A 55 -3.44 -17.91 16.96
C GLN A 55 -4.45 -18.47 15.95
N ILE A 56 -4.11 -18.50 14.66
CA ILE A 56 -4.96 -19.14 13.64
C ILE A 56 -5.09 -20.64 13.94
N GLY A 57 -3.97 -21.33 14.18
CA GLY A 57 -3.98 -22.76 14.45
C GLY A 57 -4.83 -23.15 15.66
N GLY A 58 -4.73 -22.37 16.75
CA GLY A 58 -5.55 -22.58 17.95
C GLY A 58 -7.04 -22.35 17.70
N LYS A 59 -7.41 -21.22 17.08
CA LYS A 59 -8.82 -20.91 16.75
C LYS A 59 -9.40 -21.92 15.75
N PHE A 60 -8.60 -22.41 14.81
CA PHE A 60 -9.02 -23.38 13.81
C PHE A 60 -9.24 -24.79 14.37
N ALA A 61 -8.40 -25.22 15.32
CA ALA A 61 -8.58 -26.51 16.00
C ALA A 61 -9.93 -26.59 16.74
N ALA A 62 -10.40 -25.48 17.31
CA ALA A 62 -11.73 -25.39 17.91
C ALA A 62 -12.85 -25.47 16.86
N LEU A 63 -12.65 -24.90 15.66
CA LEU A 63 -13.63 -24.96 14.57
C LEU A 63 -13.78 -26.36 13.97
N THR A 64 -12.71 -27.14 13.90
CA THR A 64 -12.74 -28.51 13.36
C THR A 64 -13.51 -29.52 14.22
N LEU A 65 -13.77 -29.18 15.49
CA LEU A 65 -14.54 -30.04 16.41
C LEU A 65 -16.06 -29.93 16.19
N ILE A 66 -16.51 -28.93 15.43
CA ILE A 66 -17.93 -28.65 15.22
C ILE A 66 -18.34 -29.19 13.84
N ASP A 67 -19.24 -30.19 13.82
CA ASP A 67 -19.76 -30.76 12.59
C ASP A 67 -20.73 -29.76 11.92
N ASN A 68 -20.27 -29.13 10.84
CA ASN A 68 -20.88 -27.97 10.23
C ASN A 68 -20.92 -28.13 8.71
N TYR A 69 -22.01 -27.69 8.08
CA TYR A 69 -22.13 -27.64 6.63
C TYR A 69 -21.02 -26.79 5.99
N VAL A 70 -20.59 -27.13 4.77
CA VAL A 70 -19.44 -26.51 4.10
C VAL A 70 -19.50 -24.98 4.09
N ASN A 71 -20.69 -24.39 3.90
CA ASN A 71 -20.86 -22.94 3.87
C ASN A 71 -20.68 -22.27 5.26
N THR A 72 -21.10 -22.93 6.34
CA THR A 72 -20.90 -22.39 7.69
C THR A 72 -19.44 -22.49 8.11
N MET A 73 -18.76 -23.57 7.70
CA MET A 73 -17.31 -23.72 7.89
C MET A 73 -16.49 -22.67 7.12
N ALA A 74 -16.89 -22.35 5.88
CA ALA A 74 -16.20 -21.32 5.10
C ALA A 74 -16.34 -19.92 5.73
N ASN A 75 -17.52 -19.59 6.25
CA ASN A 75 -17.76 -18.33 6.94
C ASN A 75 -17.00 -18.23 8.27
N SER A 76 -16.97 -19.29 9.07
CA SER A 76 -16.23 -19.31 10.33
C SER A 76 -14.72 -19.20 10.10
N LEU A 77 -14.19 -19.84 9.06
CA LEU A 77 -12.79 -19.70 8.64
C LEU A 77 -12.48 -18.24 8.29
N LYS A 78 -13.33 -17.62 7.47
CA LYS A 78 -13.17 -16.21 7.09
C LYS A 78 -13.17 -15.30 8.32
N GLU A 79 -14.07 -15.51 9.27
CA GLU A 79 -14.15 -14.73 10.51
C GLU A 79 -12.90 -14.90 11.39
N VAL A 80 -12.42 -16.14 11.56
CA VAL A 80 -11.19 -16.40 12.32
C VAL A 80 -9.98 -15.73 11.67
N LEU A 81 -9.86 -15.79 10.34
CA LEU A 81 -8.77 -15.11 9.63
C LEU A 81 -8.85 -13.59 9.78
N VAL A 82 -10.03 -13.00 9.57
CA VAL A 82 -10.22 -11.54 9.64
C VAL A 82 -9.99 -11.03 11.06
N SER A 83 -10.55 -11.70 12.07
CA SER A 83 -10.37 -11.31 13.48
C SER A 83 -8.91 -11.40 13.92
N THR A 84 -8.23 -12.49 13.57
CA THR A 84 -6.81 -12.68 13.92
C THR A 84 -5.91 -11.71 13.17
N ALA A 85 -6.23 -11.39 11.92
CA ALA A 85 -5.51 -10.36 11.17
C ALA A 85 -5.73 -8.96 11.76
N GLU A 86 -6.92 -8.64 12.25
CA GLU A 86 -7.17 -7.36 12.94
C GLU A 86 -6.42 -7.28 14.27
N GLU A 87 -6.37 -8.38 15.04
CA GLU A 87 -5.69 -8.48 16.33
C GLU A 87 -4.15 -8.37 16.19
N VAL A 88 -3.55 -9.10 15.26
CA VAL A 88 -2.08 -9.21 15.13
C VAL A 88 -1.50 -8.18 14.16
N LEU A 89 -2.12 -8.02 12.98
CA LEU A 89 -1.58 -7.18 11.92
C LEU A 89 -2.14 -5.76 12.02
N GLY A 90 -3.40 -5.62 12.41
CA GLY A 90 -4.10 -4.34 12.40
C GLY A 90 -4.21 -3.74 11.00
N ARG A 91 -4.76 -2.54 10.92
CA ARG A 91 -5.06 -1.88 9.63
C ARG A 91 -3.82 -1.17 9.09
N LYS A 92 -3.55 -1.35 7.79
CA LYS A 92 -2.52 -0.62 7.05
C LYS A 92 -2.88 0.86 7.05
N ARG A 93 -2.06 1.67 7.71
CA ARG A 93 -2.19 3.13 7.65
C ARG A 93 -1.56 3.62 6.35
N ARG A 94 -2.19 4.60 5.72
CA ARG A 94 -1.60 5.27 4.57
C ARG A 94 -0.42 6.09 5.06
N THR A 95 0.77 5.67 4.71
CA THR A 95 1.96 6.51 4.83
C THR A 95 1.93 7.52 3.68
N ILE A 96 2.06 8.80 4.02
CA ILE A 96 2.30 9.83 3.02
C ILE A 96 3.78 9.71 2.71
N GLN A 97 4.12 9.15 1.55
CA GLN A 97 5.49 9.22 1.05
C GLN A 97 5.83 10.68 0.78
N THR A 98 6.99 11.12 1.25
CA THR A 98 7.58 12.40 0.86
C THR A 98 7.84 12.37 -0.64
N TRP A 99 7.65 13.51 -1.31
CA TRP A 99 7.80 13.64 -2.76
C TRP A 99 9.24 13.37 -3.24
N ILE A 100 10.21 13.40 -2.32
CA ILE A 100 11.57 12.95 -2.49
C ILE A 100 11.81 11.76 -1.55
N THR A 101 12.47 10.72 -2.07
CA THR A 101 12.96 9.57 -1.30
C THR A 101 14.31 9.90 -0.67
N ASN A 102 14.65 9.28 0.46
CA ASN A 102 15.97 9.45 1.08
C ASN A 102 17.11 9.05 0.14
N GLU A 103 16.90 8.00 -0.67
CA GLU A 103 17.86 7.58 -1.70
C GLU A 103 18.21 8.70 -2.71
N VAL A 104 17.25 9.59 -3.01
CA VAL A 104 17.49 10.74 -3.90
C VAL A 104 18.20 11.88 -3.17
N LEU A 105 17.96 12.05 -1.86
CA LEU A 105 18.71 13.02 -1.05
C LEU A 105 20.16 12.60 -0.88
N ASP A 106 20.40 11.32 -0.62
CA ASP A 106 21.74 10.77 -0.42
C ASP A 106 22.61 10.82 -1.70
N LEU A 107 21.99 10.96 -2.88
CA LEU A 107 22.69 11.11 -4.16
C LEU A 107 23.10 12.57 -4.45
N CYS A 108 22.63 13.53 -3.66
CA CYS A 108 22.95 14.95 -3.78
C CYS A 108 24.11 15.41 -2.88
N ASP A 109 24.59 14.54 -1.99
CA ASP A 109 25.80 14.73 -1.18
C ASP A 109 27.04 14.10 -1.86
#